data_AF-A0A194XH47-F1
#
_entry.id   AF-A0A194XH47-F1
#
_cell.length_a   1.000
_cell.length_b   1.000
_cell.length_c   1.000
_cell.angle_alpha   90.00
_cell.angle_beta   90.00
_cell.angle_gamma   90.00
#
_symmetry.space_group_name_H-M   'P 1'
#
loop_
_entity.id
_entity.type
_entity.pdbx_description
1 polymer ?
#
loop_
_entity_poly.entity_id
_entity_poly.type
_entity_poly.pdbx_seq_one_letter_code
_entity_poly.pdbx_strand_id
1 'polypeptide(L)'
;MHQNPCPLDAQERREVAEISGAGDVTQVLERQWRIPTPLRRMLQGLSGLCTYVKSPFVTKPPAQPRRKIDVRTLNQCPEGYPRLAAFLDADENFMLYRRFGFLQARVLLYKQDELRELERELDRIDCIDQHSNDKSVLKSREKDDKVTNTRKNMIGKIETKLKEYSEMLLISRDLVALNRPPHRDYTSVKSYFDEEAPLCDVESYIYSREDIVALKPGRESAWLDSFIEGLLQRFACRLIRCIFRTSDLQKKTNPEETNIILYSRDRIGIVVSLIILVTILALLITPVYLLWHFTSGPETASTTAVMITIFGCFTLLFSLTLSKFTSAKRQEILAAAAAYCAVLVVFVGNVKQNRTS
;
A
#
# COMPACT_ATOMS: atom_id res chain seq x y z
N MET A 1 -16.58 -48.04 23.83
CA MET A 1 -15.50 -48.85 23.21
C MET A 1 -14.33 -47.94 22.90
N HIS A 2 -13.15 -48.42 23.24
CA HIS A 2 -11.89 -47.69 23.39
C HIS A 2 -11.44 -46.88 22.17
N GLN A 3 -10.97 -45.65 22.44
CA GLN A 3 -10.04 -44.93 21.57
C GLN A 3 -8.61 -45.29 22.03
N ASN A 4 -7.83 -45.91 21.15
CA ASN A 4 -6.39 -46.09 21.30
C ASN A 4 -5.65 -44.89 20.70
N PRO A 5 -4.66 -44.28 21.38
CA PRO A 5 -3.80 -43.28 20.78
C PRO A 5 -2.67 -43.91 19.93
N CYS A 6 -2.20 -43.13 18.95
CA CYS A 6 -1.21 -43.44 17.93
C CYS A 6 0.22 -43.62 18.52
N PRO A 7 1.09 -44.52 17.97
CA PRO A 7 2.32 -44.97 18.63
C PRO A 7 3.58 -44.12 18.34
N LEU A 8 3.46 -42.94 17.76
CA LEU A 8 4.62 -42.20 17.22
C LEU A 8 5.39 -41.35 18.26
N ASP A 9 4.89 -41.17 19.48
CA ASP A 9 5.49 -40.28 20.50
C ASP A 9 6.44 -41.00 21.49
N ALA A 10 6.62 -42.32 21.36
CA ALA A 10 7.43 -43.13 22.28
C ALA A 10 8.88 -43.36 21.80
N GLN A 11 9.13 -43.25 20.49
CA GLN A 11 10.44 -43.47 19.89
C GLN A 11 11.31 -42.21 19.94
N GLU A 12 10.70 -41.04 19.79
CA GLU A 12 11.37 -39.72 19.85
C GLU A 12 11.84 -39.36 21.28
N ARG A 13 11.21 -39.93 22.32
CA ARG A 13 11.65 -39.75 23.73
C ARG A 13 12.83 -40.64 24.12
N ARG A 14 13.15 -41.68 23.35
CA ARG A 14 14.30 -42.56 23.62
C ARG A 14 15.60 -42.02 23.00
N GLU A 15 15.54 -41.39 21.83
CA GLU A 15 16.71 -40.73 21.22
C GLU A 15 17.18 -39.48 22.00
N VAL A 16 16.27 -38.78 22.68
CA VAL A 16 16.63 -37.60 23.50
C VAL A 16 17.27 -37.99 24.85
N ALA A 17 17.09 -39.22 25.31
CA ALA A 17 17.70 -39.72 26.56
C ALA A 17 19.12 -40.28 26.37
N GLU A 18 19.52 -40.63 25.14
CA GLU A 18 20.83 -41.23 24.84
C GLU A 18 21.93 -40.18 24.57
N ILE A 19 21.57 -38.91 24.39
CA ILE A 19 22.51 -37.79 24.15
C ILE A 19 22.98 -37.13 25.47
N SER A 20 22.41 -37.50 26.63
CA SER A 20 22.79 -36.96 27.95
C SER A 20 23.90 -37.76 28.67
N GLY A 21 24.56 -38.69 27.99
CA GLY A 21 25.53 -39.62 28.57
C GLY A 21 26.85 -39.70 27.84
N ALA A 22 27.51 -38.56 27.58
CA ALA A 22 28.86 -38.55 27.01
C ALA A 22 29.76 -37.50 27.69
N GLY A 23 30.51 -37.99 28.67
CA GLY A 23 31.91 -37.66 28.94
C GLY A 23 32.38 -36.21 28.81
N ASP A 24 32.61 -35.60 29.97
CA ASP A 24 33.41 -34.42 30.25
C ASP A 24 34.66 -34.30 29.33
N VAL A 25 34.59 -33.41 28.34
CA VAL A 25 35.62 -33.13 27.32
C VAL A 25 36.85 -32.44 27.93
N THR A 26 36.85 -32.18 29.24
CA THR A 26 38.00 -31.56 29.94
C THR A 26 39.07 -32.56 30.37
N GLN A 27 38.81 -33.88 30.37
CA GLN A 27 39.81 -34.89 30.76
C GLN A 27 40.70 -35.43 29.62
N VAL A 28 40.43 -35.08 28.36
CA VAL A 28 41.20 -35.58 27.20
C VAL A 28 42.31 -34.61 26.75
N LEU A 29 42.32 -33.36 27.21
CA LEU A 29 43.29 -32.34 26.78
C LEU A 29 44.46 -32.07 27.74
N GLU A 30 44.58 -32.81 28.86
CA GLU A 30 45.73 -32.67 29.79
C GLU A 30 46.86 -33.69 29.57
N ARG A 31 46.76 -34.61 28.60
CA ARG A 31 47.78 -35.66 28.41
C ARG A 31 48.88 -35.36 27.40
N GLN A 32 48.91 -34.20 26.73
CA GLN A 32 49.77 -34.05 25.54
C GLN A 32 50.80 -32.91 25.52
N TRP A 33 50.98 -32.12 26.59
CA TRP A 33 52.11 -31.17 26.63
C TRP A 33 52.72 -31.04 28.03
N ARG A 34 53.92 -31.63 28.21
CA ARG A 34 54.83 -31.30 29.33
C ARG A 34 55.35 -29.89 29.13
N ILE A 35 54.86 -28.93 29.90
CA ILE A 35 55.40 -27.57 29.94
C ILE A 35 56.40 -27.48 31.10
N PRO A 36 57.66 -27.07 30.86
CA PRO A 36 58.69 -26.91 31.90
C PRO A 36 58.36 -25.81 32.93
N THR A 37 58.92 -25.99 34.13
CA THR A 37 58.53 -25.34 35.40
C THR A 37 58.95 -23.88 35.69
N PRO A 38 59.67 -23.09 34.87
CA PRO A 38 59.98 -21.71 35.27
C PRO A 38 58.92 -20.67 34.86
N LEU A 39 57.93 -21.01 34.01
CA LEU A 39 56.90 -20.07 33.54
C LEU A 39 55.58 -20.07 34.35
N ARG A 40 55.50 -20.86 35.42
CA ARG A 40 54.32 -20.94 36.31
C ARG A 40 54.28 -19.84 37.38
N ARG A 41 55.38 -19.13 37.62
CA ARG A 41 55.48 -18.08 38.65
C ARG A 41 55.29 -16.64 38.14
N MET A 42 55.29 -16.40 36.83
CA MET A 42 54.99 -15.07 36.26
C MET A 42 53.50 -14.83 35.98
N LEU A 43 52.67 -15.87 35.91
CA LEU A 43 51.23 -15.74 35.62
C LEU A 43 50.33 -15.67 36.88
N GLN A 44 50.89 -15.82 38.08
CA GLN A 44 50.15 -15.62 39.35
C GLN A 44 50.14 -14.16 39.84
N GLY A 45 50.84 -13.24 39.15
CA GLY A 45 50.89 -11.81 39.49
C GLY A 45 49.91 -10.92 38.71
N LEU A 46 49.15 -11.46 37.76
CA LEU A 46 48.22 -10.69 36.91
C LEU A 46 46.75 -11.10 37.08
N SER A 47 46.43 -11.91 38.08
CA SER A 47 45.04 -12.30 38.41
C SER A 47 44.32 -11.32 39.34
N GLY A 48 44.97 -10.23 39.77
CA GLY A 48 44.42 -9.26 40.74
C GLY A 48 43.86 -7.96 40.17
N LEU A 49 43.90 -7.74 38.85
CA LEU A 49 43.52 -6.46 38.22
C LEU A 49 42.57 -6.61 37.03
N CYS A 50 41.88 -7.75 36.92
CA CYS A 50 40.80 -7.96 35.96
C CYS A 50 39.47 -8.30 36.67
N THR A 51 39.21 -7.64 37.80
CA THR A 51 37.91 -7.59 38.48
C THR A 51 37.32 -6.19 38.34
N TYR A 52 37.09 -5.75 37.11
CA TYR A 52 36.11 -4.72 36.82
C TYR A 52 35.75 -4.78 35.33
N VAL A 53 34.45 -4.86 35.03
CA VAL A 53 33.84 -5.05 33.70
C VAL A 53 33.83 -6.50 33.18
N LYS A 54 33.23 -7.42 33.95
CA LYS A 54 32.41 -8.49 33.35
C LYS A 54 31.01 -7.93 33.19
N SER A 55 30.69 -7.37 32.01
CA SER A 55 29.28 -7.27 31.63
C SER A 55 28.69 -8.69 31.69
N PRO A 56 27.48 -8.90 32.21
CA PRO A 56 26.84 -10.19 32.06
C PRO A 56 26.72 -10.45 30.56
N PHE A 57 27.49 -11.43 30.07
CA PHE A 57 27.24 -12.06 28.80
C PHE A 57 25.80 -12.58 28.91
N VAL A 58 24.84 -11.80 28.40
CA VAL A 58 23.55 -12.33 28.03
C VAL A 58 23.85 -13.28 26.89
N THR A 59 24.07 -14.55 27.24
CA THR A 59 23.99 -15.64 26.28
C THR A 59 22.65 -15.47 25.61
N LYS A 60 22.63 -15.07 24.33
CA LYS A 60 21.42 -15.14 23.52
C LYS A 60 20.83 -16.53 23.76
N PRO A 61 19.55 -16.65 24.18
CA PRO A 61 18.94 -17.96 24.31
C PRO A 61 19.15 -18.71 22.98
N PRO A 62 19.31 -20.04 23.01
CA PRO A 62 19.40 -20.83 21.78
C PRO A 62 18.25 -20.39 20.87
N ALA A 63 18.60 -19.99 19.64
CA ALA A 63 17.64 -19.44 18.71
C ALA A 63 16.48 -20.44 18.58
N GLN A 64 15.32 -20.09 19.16
CA GLN A 64 14.12 -20.89 19.00
C GLN A 64 13.93 -21.13 17.50
N PRO A 65 13.55 -22.34 17.06
CA PRO A 65 13.29 -22.59 15.65
C PRO A 65 12.32 -21.50 15.20
N ARG A 66 12.75 -20.68 14.23
CA ARG A 66 11.93 -19.57 13.72
C ARG A 66 10.57 -20.16 13.39
N ARG A 67 9.53 -19.77 14.15
CA ARG A 67 8.16 -20.23 13.89
C ARG A 67 7.92 -20.00 12.40
N LYS A 68 7.63 -21.07 11.65
CA LYS A 68 7.33 -20.95 10.23
C LYS A 68 6.15 -19.98 10.14
N ILE A 69 6.30 -18.95 9.32
CA ILE A 69 5.21 -18.03 9.02
C ILE A 69 4.11 -18.90 8.41
N ASP A 70 2.98 -19.01 9.10
CA ASP A 70 1.82 -19.72 8.59
C ASP A 70 1.20 -18.86 7.49
N VAL A 71 1.51 -19.23 6.25
CA VAL A 71 1.02 -18.54 5.06
C VAL A 71 0.16 -19.55 4.33
N ARG A 72 -1.14 -19.26 4.19
CA ARG A 72 -2.02 -20.05 3.33
C ARG A 72 -1.54 -19.91 1.90
N THR A 73 -1.07 -21.02 1.35
CA THR A 73 -0.64 -21.08 -0.05
C THR A 73 -1.84 -21.38 -0.93
N LEU A 74 -1.86 -20.84 -2.15
CA LEU A 74 -2.93 -21.09 -3.13
C LEU A 74 -3.22 -22.58 -3.31
N ASN A 75 -2.17 -23.39 -3.43
CA ASN A 75 -2.27 -24.82 -3.75
C ASN A 75 -2.75 -25.65 -2.56
N GLN A 76 -2.69 -25.11 -1.33
CA GLN A 76 -3.26 -25.77 -0.14
C GLN A 76 -4.76 -25.52 0.01
N CYS A 77 -5.32 -24.56 -0.73
CA CYS A 77 -6.74 -24.25 -0.67
C CYS A 77 -7.54 -25.12 -1.65
N PRO A 78 -8.68 -25.70 -1.21
CA PRO A 78 -9.61 -26.38 -2.11
C PRO A 78 -10.11 -25.46 -3.23
N GLU A 79 -10.41 -26.06 -4.39
CA GLU A 79 -11.01 -25.37 -5.53
C GLU A 79 -12.33 -24.68 -5.16
N GLY A 80 -12.63 -23.60 -5.88
CA GLY A 80 -13.78 -22.75 -5.57
C GLY A 80 -13.43 -21.48 -4.81
N TYR A 81 -14.37 -21.03 -3.99
CA TYR A 81 -14.24 -19.87 -3.10
C TYR A 81 -12.98 -19.88 -2.21
N PRO A 82 -12.54 -21.01 -1.60
CA PRO A 82 -11.35 -20.99 -0.75
C PRO A 82 -10.08 -20.61 -1.51
N ARG A 83 -9.85 -21.20 -2.69
CA ARG A 83 -8.71 -20.87 -3.55
C ARG A 83 -8.81 -19.46 -4.12
N LEU A 84 -10.00 -19.03 -4.56
CA LEU A 84 -10.20 -17.65 -5.01
C LEU A 84 -9.92 -16.65 -3.88
N ALA A 85 -10.38 -16.90 -2.65
CA ALA A 85 -10.10 -16.03 -1.51
C ALA A 85 -8.59 -15.95 -1.23
N ALA A 86 -7.88 -17.08 -1.29
CA ALA A 86 -6.43 -17.11 -1.17
C ALA A 86 -5.73 -16.34 -2.30
N PHE A 87 -6.28 -16.35 -3.52
CA PHE A 87 -5.78 -15.58 -4.66
C PHE A 87 -5.98 -14.07 -4.49
N LEU A 88 -7.18 -13.63 -4.11
CA LEU A 88 -7.48 -12.22 -3.87
C LEU A 88 -6.68 -11.66 -2.68
N ASP A 89 -6.33 -12.49 -1.69
CA ASP A 89 -5.43 -12.14 -0.57
C ASP A 89 -3.93 -12.29 -0.90
N ALA A 90 -3.58 -12.88 -2.04
CA ALA A 90 -2.19 -13.10 -2.40
C ALA A 90 -1.44 -11.78 -2.65
N ASP A 91 -2.11 -10.81 -3.28
CA ASP A 91 -1.61 -9.46 -3.55
C ASP A 91 -2.71 -8.43 -3.26
N GLU A 92 -2.34 -7.30 -2.64
CA GLU A 92 -3.25 -6.16 -2.49
C GLU A 92 -3.76 -5.60 -3.84
N ASN A 93 -3.01 -5.78 -4.93
CA ASN A 93 -3.45 -5.45 -6.30
C ASN A 93 -4.65 -6.30 -6.75
N PHE A 94 -4.81 -7.51 -6.18
CA PHE A 94 -5.86 -8.45 -6.54
C PHE A 94 -7.11 -8.31 -5.68
N MET A 95 -7.11 -7.42 -4.68
CA MET A 95 -8.27 -7.12 -3.83
C MET A 95 -9.35 -6.33 -4.59
N LEU A 96 -9.94 -6.98 -5.59
CA LEU A 96 -10.93 -6.46 -6.51
C LEU A 96 -12.30 -7.05 -6.19
N TYR A 97 -13.25 -6.15 -5.94
CA TYR A 97 -14.60 -6.53 -5.54
C TYR A 97 -15.63 -5.73 -6.29
N ARG A 98 -16.85 -6.27 -6.35
CA ARG A 98 -17.99 -5.59 -6.94
C ARG A 98 -18.59 -4.61 -5.92
N ARG A 99 -18.85 -3.37 -6.35
CA ARG A 99 -19.42 -2.29 -5.52
C ARG A 99 -20.95 -2.33 -5.45
N PHE A 100 -21.62 -2.93 -6.43
CA PHE A 100 -23.08 -2.99 -6.55
C PHE A 100 -23.76 -1.62 -6.67
N GLY A 101 -23.17 -0.71 -7.46
CA GLY A 101 -23.66 0.68 -7.58
C GLY A 101 -25.12 0.80 -8.04
N PHE A 102 -25.54 -0.03 -8.99
CA PHE A 102 -26.94 -0.06 -9.45
C PHE A 102 -27.92 -0.47 -8.35
N LEU A 103 -27.57 -1.51 -7.57
CA LEU A 103 -28.43 -1.99 -6.49
C LEU A 103 -28.51 -0.97 -5.36
N GLN A 104 -27.38 -0.35 -5.02
CA GLN A 104 -27.32 0.75 -4.05
C GLN A 104 -28.22 1.92 -4.46
N ALA A 105 -28.19 2.34 -5.73
CA ALA A 105 -29.08 3.38 -6.23
C ALA A 105 -30.56 3.00 -6.08
N ARG A 106 -30.95 1.75 -6.38
CA ARG A 106 -32.32 1.28 -6.19
C ARG A 106 -32.76 1.31 -4.73
N VAL A 107 -31.89 0.90 -3.81
CA VAL A 107 -32.19 0.93 -2.36
C VAL A 107 -32.33 2.38 -1.88
N LEU A 108 -31.49 3.30 -2.35
CA LEU A 108 -31.60 4.72 -2.02
C LEU A 108 -32.91 5.32 -2.52
N LEU A 109 -33.29 5.06 -3.77
CA LEU A 109 -34.56 5.52 -4.34
C LEU A 109 -35.76 4.98 -3.56
N TYR A 110 -35.72 3.70 -3.15
CA TYR A 110 -36.78 3.11 -2.33
C TYR A 110 -36.88 3.81 -0.96
N LYS A 111 -35.77 4.04 -0.27
CA LYS A 111 -35.76 4.74 1.02
C LYS A 111 -36.20 6.20 0.91
N GLN A 112 -35.88 6.88 -0.21
CA GLN A 112 -36.38 8.23 -0.49
C GLN A 112 -37.90 8.24 -0.60
N ASP A 113 -38.49 7.26 -1.28
CA ASP A 113 -39.94 7.15 -1.43
C ASP A 113 -40.64 6.89 -0.08
N GLU A 114 -40.09 5.99 0.75
CA GLU A 114 -40.59 5.74 2.11
C GLU A 114 -40.59 7.02 2.95
N LEU A 115 -39.53 7.84 2.87
CA LEU A 115 -39.46 9.11 3.58
C LEU A 115 -40.47 10.13 3.05
N ARG A 116 -40.67 10.21 1.73
CA ARG A 116 -41.69 11.07 1.11
C ARG A 116 -43.10 10.69 1.56
N GLU A 117 -43.40 9.39 1.70
CA GLU A 117 -44.71 8.94 2.22
C GLU A 117 -44.94 9.41 3.66
N LEU A 118 -43.92 9.29 4.52
CA LEU A 118 -44.01 9.75 5.91
C LEU A 118 -44.11 11.26 6.02
N GLU A 119 -43.35 12.01 5.20
CA GLU A 119 -43.43 13.47 5.09
C GLU A 119 -44.85 13.89 4.70
N ARG A 120 -45.41 13.27 3.66
CA ARG A 120 -46.76 13.56 3.20
C ARG A 120 -47.82 13.27 4.26
N GLU A 121 -47.65 12.20 5.04
CA GLU A 121 -48.57 11.88 6.13
C GLU A 121 -48.45 12.86 7.29
N LEU A 122 -47.24 13.31 7.62
CA LEU A 122 -47.02 14.37 8.60
C LEU A 122 -47.68 15.69 8.16
N ASP A 123 -47.51 16.07 6.89
CA ASP A 123 -48.16 17.25 6.30
C ASP A 123 -49.69 17.17 6.35
N ARG A 124 -50.27 15.97 6.20
CA ARG A 124 -51.72 15.76 6.35
C ARG A 124 -52.18 16.03 7.77
N ILE A 125 -51.44 15.54 8.78
CA ILE A 125 -51.74 15.81 10.19
C ILE A 125 -51.68 17.32 10.44
N ASP A 126 -50.65 17.99 9.93
CA ASP A 126 -50.53 19.46 10.01
C ASP A 126 -51.71 20.19 9.38
N CYS A 127 -52.13 19.76 8.20
CA CYS A 127 -53.28 20.34 7.50
C CYS A 127 -54.60 20.14 8.28
N ILE A 128 -54.81 18.95 8.86
CA ILE A 128 -56.00 18.67 9.69
C ILE A 128 -56.01 19.58 10.93
N ASP A 129 -54.90 19.66 11.66
CA ASP A 129 -54.78 20.46 12.87
C ASP A 129 -54.91 21.97 12.57
N GLN A 130 -54.47 22.42 11.39
CA GLN A 130 -54.61 23.81 10.94
C GLN A 130 -56.08 24.23 10.81
N HIS A 131 -56.94 23.30 10.38
CA HIS A 131 -58.38 23.52 10.23
C HIS A 131 -59.18 23.15 11.49
N SER A 132 -58.52 22.65 12.54
CA SER A 132 -59.16 22.34 13.81
C SER A 132 -59.47 23.60 14.64
N ASN A 133 -60.40 23.48 15.59
CA ASN A 133 -60.73 24.56 16.52
C ASN A 133 -59.58 24.89 17.49
N ASP A 134 -58.81 23.87 17.93
CA ASP A 134 -57.68 24.07 18.84
C ASP A 134 -56.35 24.05 18.11
N LYS A 135 -55.95 25.23 17.62
CA LYS A 135 -54.65 25.42 16.94
C LYS A 135 -53.45 25.42 17.89
N SER A 136 -53.66 25.26 19.21
CA SER A 136 -52.56 25.31 20.18
C SER A 136 -51.68 24.06 20.14
N VAL A 137 -52.18 22.94 19.59
CA VAL A 137 -51.43 21.70 19.34
C VAL A 137 -50.29 21.91 18.35
N LEU A 138 -50.53 22.64 17.25
CA LEU A 138 -49.49 23.01 16.27
C LEU A 138 -48.37 23.86 16.87
N LYS A 139 -48.66 24.61 17.93
CA LYS A 139 -47.72 25.57 18.55
C LYS A 139 -46.99 24.99 19.76
N SER A 140 -47.38 23.81 20.24
CA SER A 140 -46.82 23.20 21.44
C SER A 140 -46.74 21.69 21.30
N ARG A 141 -45.51 21.20 21.09
CA ARG A 141 -45.21 19.77 21.07
C ARG A 141 -45.67 19.06 22.35
N GLU A 142 -45.55 19.70 23.51
CA GLU A 142 -46.01 19.09 24.77
C GLU A 142 -47.53 18.92 24.83
N LYS A 143 -48.28 19.88 24.26
CA LYS A 143 -49.75 19.74 24.16
C LYS A 143 -50.14 18.67 23.15
N ASP A 144 -49.52 18.65 21.98
CA ASP A 144 -49.76 17.65 20.94
C ASP A 144 -49.47 16.21 21.44
N ASP A 145 -48.34 16.00 22.13
CA ASP A 145 -47.96 14.73 22.75
C ASP A 145 -49.05 14.20 23.71
N LYS A 146 -49.78 15.11 24.40
CA LYS A 146 -50.82 14.75 25.39
C LYS A 146 -52.15 14.37 24.76
N VAL A 147 -52.43 14.77 23.51
CA VAL A 147 -53.76 14.59 22.89
C VAL A 147 -53.88 13.21 22.24
N THR A 148 -53.08 12.93 21.22
CA THR A 148 -53.20 11.70 20.41
C THR A 148 -51.87 10.99 20.20
N ASN A 149 -50.74 11.62 20.57
CA ASN A 149 -49.38 11.08 20.42
C ASN A 149 -49.03 10.63 18.98
N THR A 150 -49.87 10.97 18.00
CA THR A 150 -49.84 10.43 16.63
C THR A 150 -48.69 11.04 15.86
N ARG A 151 -48.55 12.37 15.94
CA ARG A 151 -47.42 13.11 15.39
C ARG A 151 -46.11 12.66 16.02
N LYS A 152 -46.03 12.50 17.35
CA LYS A 152 -44.83 11.97 18.02
C LYS A 152 -44.41 10.61 17.48
N ASN A 153 -45.36 9.69 17.32
CA ASN A 153 -45.09 8.38 16.73
C ASN A 153 -44.62 8.50 15.27
N MET A 154 -45.19 9.42 14.50
CA MET A 154 -44.77 9.70 13.11
C MET A 154 -43.34 10.24 13.06
N ILE A 155 -43.01 11.23 13.90
CA ILE A 155 -41.68 11.80 14.02
C ILE A 155 -40.66 10.71 14.41
N GLY A 156 -41.00 9.80 15.34
CA GLY A 156 -40.14 8.67 15.69
C GLY A 156 -39.88 7.70 14.53
N LYS A 157 -40.91 7.43 13.71
CA LYS A 157 -40.75 6.63 12.46
C LYS A 157 -39.85 7.35 11.46
N ILE A 158 -40.07 8.65 11.25
CA ILE A 158 -39.25 9.49 10.37
C ILE A 158 -37.80 9.49 10.84
N GLU A 159 -37.55 9.71 12.14
CA GLU A 159 -36.19 9.72 12.70
C GLU A 159 -35.45 8.40 12.41
N THR A 160 -36.14 7.26 12.61
CA THR A 160 -35.56 5.93 12.34
C THR A 160 -35.22 5.77 10.87
N LYS A 161 -36.18 6.02 9.96
CA LYS A 161 -35.98 5.89 8.51
C LYS A 161 -34.96 6.87 7.95
N LEU A 162 -34.93 8.10 8.49
CA LEU A 162 -33.99 9.13 8.07
C LEU A 162 -32.56 8.77 8.49
N LYS A 163 -32.36 8.16 9.66
CA LYS A 163 -31.06 7.62 10.09
C LYS A 163 -30.59 6.50 9.14
N GLU A 164 -31.44 5.52 8.85
CA GLU A 164 -31.11 4.44 7.91
C GLU A 164 -30.76 4.96 6.51
N TYR A 165 -31.51 5.95 6.01
CA TYR A 165 -31.25 6.58 4.72
C TYR A 165 -29.92 7.35 4.73
N SER A 166 -29.66 8.12 5.79
CA SER A 166 -28.42 8.90 5.94
C SER A 166 -27.19 8.00 6.03
N GLU A 167 -27.28 6.90 6.79
CA GLU A 167 -26.22 5.90 6.87
C GLU A 167 -25.94 5.28 5.50
N MET A 168 -26.98 4.90 4.76
CA MET A 168 -26.83 4.35 3.41
C MET A 168 -26.18 5.34 2.44
N LEU A 169 -26.49 6.63 2.54
CA LEU A 169 -25.85 7.69 1.75
C LEU A 169 -24.35 7.83 2.08
N LEU A 170 -23.99 7.78 3.36
CA LEU A 170 -22.58 7.85 3.78
C LEU A 170 -21.78 6.65 3.27
N ILE A 171 -22.32 5.44 3.43
CA ILE A 171 -21.73 4.21 2.88
C ILE A 171 -21.60 4.32 1.36
N SER A 172 -22.62 4.85 0.66
CA SER A 172 -22.58 5.06 -0.78
C SER A 172 -21.49 6.02 -1.22
N ARG A 173 -21.34 7.16 -0.52
CA ARG A 173 -20.26 8.10 -0.76
C ARG A 173 -18.90 7.42 -0.65
N ASP A 174 -18.69 6.64 0.41
CA ASP A 174 -17.41 5.99 0.68
C ASP A 174 -17.11 4.89 -0.35
N LEU A 175 -18.12 4.12 -0.77
CA LEU A 175 -18.00 3.14 -1.85
C LEU A 175 -17.73 3.80 -3.21
N VAL A 176 -18.32 4.96 -3.49
CA VAL A 176 -18.05 5.72 -4.72
C VAL A 176 -16.64 6.32 -4.70
N ALA A 177 -16.12 6.67 -3.52
CA ALA A 177 -14.77 7.18 -3.35
C ALA A 177 -13.67 6.11 -3.54
N LEU A 178 -14.03 4.82 -3.56
CA LEU A 178 -13.08 3.76 -3.89
C LEU A 178 -12.59 3.90 -5.34
N ASN A 179 -11.29 3.71 -5.52
CA ASN A 179 -10.66 3.83 -6.83
C ASN A 179 -11.04 2.65 -7.74
N ARG A 180 -11.18 2.94 -9.03
CA ARG A 180 -11.23 1.89 -10.05
C ARG A 180 -9.88 1.18 -10.13
N PRO A 181 -9.86 -0.14 -10.36
CA PRO A 181 -8.61 -0.86 -10.51
C PRO A 181 -7.84 -0.38 -11.74
N PRO A 182 -6.50 -0.32 -11.67
CA PRO A 182 -5.65 -0.19 -12.84
C PRO A 182 -5.95 -1.30 -13.86
N HIS A 183 -5.81 -0.99 -15.16
CA HIS A 183 -6.17 -1.94 -16.22
C HIS A 183 -5.43 -3.26 -16.09
N ARG A 184 -4.13 -3.23 -15.78
CA ARG A 184 -3.29 -4.43 -15.59
C ARG A 184 -3.80 -5.32 -14.46
N ASP A 185 -4.10 -4.73 -13.32
CA ASP A 185 -4.51 -5.47 -12.12
C ASP A 185 -5.87 -6.14 -12.38
N TYR A 186 -6.81 -5.41 -13.01
CA TYR A 186 -8.06 -5.97 -13.51
C TYR A 186 -7.83 -7.14 -14.48
N THR A 187 -6.96 -6.96 -15.48
CA THR A 187 -6.65 -8.01 -16.46
C THR A 187 -6.04 -9.23 -15.79
N SER A 188 -5.18 -9.06 -14.78
CA SER A 188 -4.55 -10.18 -14.06
C SER A 188 -5.59 -11.03 -13.33
N VAL A 189 -6.52 -10.39 -12.63
CA VAL A 189 -7.62 -11.10 -11.96
C VAL A 189 -8.58 -11.70 -12.99
N LYS A 190 -8.91 -10.97 -14.07
CA LYS A 190 -9.77 -11.49 -15.14
C LYS A 190 -9.16 -12.73 -15.80
N SER A 191 -7.86 -12.72 -16.13
CA SER A 191 -7.16 -13.87 -16.68
C SER A 191 -7.23 -15.07 -15.76
N TYR A 192 -7.09 -14.87 -14.44
CA TYR A 192 -7.29 -15.96 -13.48
C TYR A 192 -8.72 -16.54 -13.52
N PHE A 193 -9.75 -15.69 -13.66
CA PHE A 193 -11.12 -16.17 -13.86
C PHE A 193 -11.32 -16.90 -15.20
N ASP A 194 -10.66 -16.44 -16.28
CA ASP A 194 -10.74 -17.05 -17.60
C ASP A 194 -10.00 -18.42 -17.63
N GLU A 195 -8.89 -18.55 -16.91
CA GLU A 195 -7.99 -19.72 -16.92
C GLU A 195 -8.41 -20.80 -15.91
N GLU A 196 -8.65 -20.42 -14.66
CA GLU A 196 -8.95 -21.38 -13.57
C GLU A 196 -10.45 -21.64 -13.43
N ALA A 197 -11.30 -20.74 -13.96
CA ALA A 197 -12.75 -20.76 -13.79
C ALA A 197 -13.16 -21.09 -12.32
N PRO A 198 -12.69 -20.30 -11.33
CA PRO A 198 -12.75 -20.69 -9.93
C PRO A 198 -14.17 -20.66 -9.35
N LEU A 199 -15.15 -20.11 -10.07
CA LEU A 199 -16.55 -20.00 -9.68
C LEU A 199 -17.44 -20.41 -10.85
N CYS A 200 -18.72 -20.66 -10.58
CA CYS A 200 -19.68 -20.86 -11.66
C CYS A 200 -19.90 -19.55 -12.46
N ASP A 201 -20.37 -19.66 -13.70
CA ASP A 201 -20.53 -18.52 -14.60
C ASP A 201 -21.37 -17.38 -14.01
N VAL A 202 -22.42 -17.73 -13.25
CA VAL A 202 -23.34 -16.77 -12.60
C VAL A 202 -22.63 -15.96 -11.50
N GLU A 203 -21.66 -16.56 -10.82
CA GLU A 203 -20.91 -15.96 -9.72
C GLU A 203 -19.64 -15.22 -10.16
N SER A 204 -19.34 -15.24 -11.47
CA SER A 204 -18.14 -14.62 -12.06
C SER A 204 -18.25 -13.09 -12.12
N TYR A 205 -18.21 -12.47 -10.94
CA TYR A 205 -18.44 -11.03 -10.76
C TYR A 205 -17.46 -10.15 -11.54
N ILE A 206 -16.25 -10.64 -11.85
CA ILE A 206 -15.18 -9.87 -12.51
C ILE A 206 -15.58 -9.34 -13.88
N TYR A 207 -16.55 -9.98 -14.55
CA TYR A 207 -17.06 -9.55 -15.85
C TYR A 207 -17.92 -8.28 -15.77
N SER A 208 -18.38 -7.89 -14.57
CA SER A 208 -19.08 -6.61 -14.33
C SER A 208 -18.11 -5.43 -14.23
N ARG A 209 -17.30 -5.20 -15.28
CA ARG A 209 -16.13 -4.30 -15.27
C ARG A 209 -16.39 -2.91 -14.68
N GLU A 210 -17.54 -2.31 -14.98
CA GLU A 210 -17.88 -0.94 -14.53
C GLU A 210 -18.15 -0.84 -13.03
N ASP A 211 -18.49 -1.96 -12.40
CA ASP A 211 -18.86 -2.07 -10.99
C ASP A 211 -17.73 -2.64 -10.13
N ILE A 212 -16.55 -2.89 -10.72
CA ILE A 212 -15.37 -3.37 -10.00
C ILE A 212 -14.62 -2.18 -9.38
N VAL A 213 -14.31 -2.32 -8.10
CA VAL A 213 -13.51 -1.38 -7.31
C VAL A 213 -12.31 -2.10 -6.72
N ALA A 214 -11.21 -1.36 -6.56
CA ALA A 214 -10.05 -1.80 -5.81
C ALA A 214 -10.22 -1.35 -4.36
N LEU A 215 -10.05 -2.26 -3.40
CA LEU A 215 -10.14 -1.92 -1.98
C LEU A 215 -8.97 -1.03 -1.53
N LYS A 216 -7.83 -1.15 -2.23
CA LYS A 216 -6.69 -0.28 -2.00
C LYS A 216 -6.97 1.12 -2.56
N PRO A 217 -6.68 2.20 -1.80
CA PRO A 217 -6.58 3.52 -2.38
C PRO A 217 -5.45 3.51 -3.43
N GLY A 218 -5.84 3.43 -4.70
CA GLY A 218 -4.94 3.64 -5.82
C GLY A 218 -4.12 4.91 -5.58
N ARG A 219 -2.79 4.81 -5.66
CA ARG A 219 -1.97 6.03 -5.76
C ARG A 219 -2.40 6.74 -7.05
N GLU A 220 -2.41 8.07 -7.03
CA GLU A 220 -2.61 8.90 -8.24
C GLU A 220 -1.59 8.60 -9.37
N SER A 221 -0.62 7.73 -9.09
CA SER A 221 0.43 7.24 -9.97
C SER A 221 0.00 6.14 -10.95
N ALA A 222 -1.28 5.81 -11.17
CA ALA A 222 -1.65 4.73 -12.10
C ALA A 222 -1.03 4.87 -13.51
N TRP A 223 -0.90 6.11 -14.00
CA TRP A 223 -0.18 6.40 -15.25
C TRP A 223 1.34 6.23 -15.10
N LEU A 224 1.92 6.67 -13.97
CA LEU A 224 3.34 6.49 -13.67
C LEU A 224 3.70 5.03 -13.53
N ASP A 225 2.90 4.24 -12.83
CA ASP A 225 3.09 2.80 -12.66
C ASP A 225 3.08 2.11 -14.03
N SER A 226 2.18 2.52 -14.93
CA SER A 226 2.14 2.00 -16.31
C SER A 226 3.37 2.41 -17.15
N PHE A 227 3.78 3.68 -17.07
CA PHE A 227 4.96 4.18 -17.80
C PHE A 227 6.25 3.55 -17.29
N ILE A 228 6.39 3.46 -15.97
CA ILE A 228 7.55 2.89 -15.30
C ILE A 228 7.59 1.39 -15.49
N GLU A 229 6.46 0.70 -15.50
CA GLU A 229 6.42 -0.71 -15.88
C GLU A 229 6.86 -0.93 -17.33
N GLY A 230 6.44 -0.09 -18.27
CA GLY A 230 6.96 -0.15 -19.65
C GLY A 230 8.48 0.09 -19.71
N LEU A 231 8.99 1.03 -18.90
CA LEU A 231 10.43 1.28 -18.76
C LEU A 231 11.16 0.09 -18.13
N LEU A 232 10.60 -0.47 -17.05
CA LEU A 232 11.14 -1.59 -16.27
C LEU A 232 11.14 -2.88 -17.10
N GLN A 233 10.07 -3.17 -17.84
CA GLN A 233 10.01 -4.28 -18.79
C GLN A 233 11.08 -4.13 -19.86
N ARG A 234 11.29 -2.91 -20.37
CA ARG A 234 12.28 -2.65 -21.43
C ARG A 234 13.73 -2.74 -20.92
N PHE A 235 14.00 -2.24 -19.71
CA PHE A 235 15.37 -2.17 -19.18
C PHE A 235 15.78 -3.40 -18.35
N ALA A 236 14.85 -4.20 -17.83
CA ALA A 236 15.21 -5.07 -16.72
C ALA A 236 14.57 -6.47 -16.68
N CYS A 237 14.38 -7.10 -17.84
CA CYS A 237 14.02 -8.53 -17.94
C CYS A 237 14.95 -9.49 -17.14
N ARG A 238 16.24 -9.13 -16.96
CA ARG A 238 17.22 -9.93 -16.18
C ARG A 238 17.49 -9.37 -14.77
N LEU A 239 17.66 -8.06 -14.60
CA LEU A 239 17.96 -7.47 -13.29
C LEU A 239 16.75 -7.48 -12.34
N ILE A 240 15.52 -7.22 -12.84
CA ILE A 240 14.33 -7.18 -11.97
C ILE A 240 14.02 -8.57 -11.40
N ARG A 241 14.19 -9.62 -12.21
CA ARG A 241 13.92 -11.00 -11.77
C ARG A 241 14.81 -11.46 -10.62
N CYS A 242 16.04 -10.92 -10.52
CA CYS A 242 16.96 -11.24 -9.43
C CYS A 242 16.80 -10.31 -8.21
N ILE A 243 16.52 -9.02 -8.42
CA ILE A 243 16.48 -8.03 -7.33
C ILE A 243 15.11 -7.96 -6.63
N PHE A 244 14.01 -8.27 -7.31
CA PHE A 244 12.64 -8.02 -6.83
C PHE A 244 11.89 -9.30 -6.40
N ARG A 245 12.58 -10.44 -6.40
CA ARG A 245 12.01 -11.74 -6.04
C ARG A 245 12.25 -12.01 -4.55
N THR A 246 11.25 -11.72 -3.72
CA THR A 246 11.34 -11.96 -2.26
C THR A 246 10.92 -13.39 -1.91
N SER A 247 11.66 -14.03 -1.00
CA SER A 247 11.42 -15.40 -0.53
C SER A 247 10.10 -15.60 0.22
N ASP A 248 9.49 -14.53 0.73
CA ASP A 248 8.26 -14.63 1.55
C ASP A 248 6.97 -14.56 0.71
N LEU A 249 6.93 -13.84 -0.41
CA LEU A 249 5.82 -13.90 -1.37
C LEU A 249 5.83 -15.19 -2.21
N GLN A 250 7.00 -15.79 -2.45
CA GLN A 250 7.10 -17.12 -3.05
C GLN A 250 6.42 -18.21 -2.22
N LYS A 251 6.25 -18.02 -0.91
CA LYS A 251 5.53 -19.00 -0.10
C LYS A 251 4.04 -19.02 -0.44
N LYS A 252 3.44 -17.90 -0.87
CA LYS A 252 2.00 -17.85 -1.21
C LYS A 252 1.67 -18.55 -2.53
N THR A 253 2.61 -18.57 -3.47
CA THR A 253 2.39 -19.04 -4.85
C THR A 253 3.55 -19.93 -5.27
N ASN A 254 3.28 -21.19 -5.60
CA ASN A 254 4.32 -22.09 -6.11
C ASN A 254 4.61 -21.72 -7.57
N PRO A 255 5.85 -21.32 -7.93
CA PRO A 255 6.13 -20.76 -9.26
C PRO A 255 5.93 -21.74 -10.43
N GLU A 256 5.92 -23.05 -10.18
CA GLU A 256 5.93 -24.07 -11.23
C GLU A 256 4.55 -24.43 -11.79
N GLU A 257 3.46 -24.12 -11.08
CA GLU A 257 2.09 -24.51 -11.49
C GLU A 257 1.21 -23.31 -11.87
N THR A 258 1.31 -22.19 -11.16
CA THR A 258 0.33 -21.10 -11.29
C THR A 258 0.74 -19.92 -12.17
N ASN A 259 1.97 -19.86 -12.70
CA ASN A 259 2.51 -18.78 -13.58
C ASN A 259 2.27 -17.32 -13.13
N ILE A 260 1.84 -17.10 -11.88
CA ILE A 260 1.55 -15.77 -11.32
C ILE A 260 2.81 -15.27 -10.60
N ILE A 261 3.41 -14.21 -11.14
CA ILE A 261 4.61 -13.58 -10.57
C ILE A 261 4.17 -12.42 -9.68
N LEU A 262 4.21 -12.63 -8.36
CA LEU A 262 3.99 -11.59 -7.36
C LEU A 262 5.25 -10.71 -7.21
N TYR A 263 5.10 -9.39 -7.31
CA TYR A 263 6.21 -8.45 -7.21
C TYR A 263 6.21 -7.68 -5.88
N SER A 264 7.38 -7.57 -5.23
CA SER A 264 7.53 -6.79 -3.99
C SER A 264 7.46 -5.28 -4.25
N ARG A 265 6.44 -4.63 -3.70
CA ARG A 265 6.17 -3.19 -3.90
C ARG A 265 7.20 -2.25 -3.29
N ASP A 266 7.74 -2.55 -2.11
CA ASP A 266 8.69 -1.64 -1.43
C ASP A 266 9.94 -1.39 -2.27
N ARG A 267 10.40 -2.44 -2.96
CA ARG A 267 11.55 -2.37 -3.86
C ARG A 267 11.20 -1.62 -5.15
N ILE A 268 10.00 -1.81 -5.69
CA ILE A 268 9.51 -1.04 -6.85
C ILE A 268 9.47 0.45 -6.51
N GLY A 269 8.90 0.81 -5.36
CA GLY A 269 8.86 2.19 -4.88
C GLY A 269 10.24 2.83 -4.79
N ILE A 270 11.23 2.12 -4.22
CA ILE A 270 12.61 2.62 -4.11
C ILE A 270 13.23 2.86 -5.48
N VAL A 271 13.08 1.93 -6.43
CA VAL A 271 13.66 2.06 -7.77
C VAL A 271 12.97 3.15 -8.59
N VAL A 272 11.64 3.25 -8.49
CA VAL A 272 10.86 4.35 -9.06
C VAL A 272 11.36 5.70 -8.55
N SER A 273 11.49 5.85 -7.23
CA SER A 273 11.98 7.08 -6.61
C SER A 273 13.41 7.40 -7.04
N LEU A 274 14.27 6.40 -7.19
CA LEU A 274 15.64 6.58 -7.68
C LEU A 274 15.67 7.07 -9.13
N ILE A 275 14.87 6.47 -10.02
CA ILE A 275 14.79 6.88 -11.43
C ILE A 275 14.31 8.32 -11.53
N ILE A 276 13.22 8.67 -10.83
CA ILE A 276 12.67 10.03 -10.82
C ILE A 276 13.70 11.03 -10.31
N LEU A 277 14.42 10.70 -9.23
CA LEU A 277 15.48 11.54 -8.68
C LEU A 277 16.60 11.79 -9.72
N VAL A 278 17.06 10.74 -10.39
CA VAL A 278 18.10 10.85 -11.43
C VAL A 278 17.61 11.68 -12.61
N THR A 279 16.36 11.51 -13.05
CA THR A 279 15.76 12.31 -14.13
C THR A 279 15.68 13.79 -13.76
N ILE A 280 15.23 14.13 -12.54
CA ILE A 280 15.17 15.52 -12.07
C ILE A 280 16.58 16.13 -12.01
N LEU A 281 17.56 15.40 -11.48
CA LEU A 281 18.94 15.86 -11.40
C LEU A 281 19.53 16.13 -12.81
N ALA A 282 19.29 15.22 -13.76
CA ALA A 282 19.73 15.40 -15.13
C ALA A 282 19.09 16.64 -15.78
N LEU A 283 17.79 16.89 -15.54
CA LEU A 283 17.10 18.08 -16.03
C LEU A 283 17.60 19.39 -15.42
N LEU A 284 18.12 19.36 -14.18
CA LEU A 284 18.75 20.52 -13.54
C LEU A 284 20.15 20.81 -14.09
N ILE A 285 20.96 19.78 -14.32
CA ILE A 285 22.38 19.93 -14.70
C ILE A 285 22.55 20.19 -16.21
N THR A 286 21.80 19.49 -17.07
CA THR A 286 21.94 19.56 -18.53
C THR A 286 21.84 21.00 -19.10
N PRO A 287 20.86 21.84 -18.70
CA PRO A 287 20.74 23.19 -19.24
C PRO A 287 21.84 24.13 -18.74
N VAL A 288 22.37 23.93 -17.52
CA VAL A 288 23.54 24.69 -17.05
C VAL A 288 24.75 24.39 -17.94
N TYR A 289 24.97 23.12 -18.25
CA TYR A 289 26.03 22.69 -19.17
C TYR A 289 25.83 23.24 -20.59
N LEU A 290 24.61 23.13 -21.14
CA LEU A 290 24.29 23.65 -22.47
C LEU A 290 24.48 25.17 -22.54
N LEU A 291 23.97 25.91 -21.54
CA LEU A 291 24.15 27.35 -21.48
C LEU A 291 25.62 27.74 -21.35
N TRP A 292 26.41 27.03 -20.54
CA TRP A 292 27.85 27.25 -20.46
C TRP A 292 28.56 27.01 -21.81
N HIS A 293 28.21 25.93 -22.51
CA HIS A 293 28.78 25.57 -23.80
C HIS A 293 28.41 26.58 -24.90
N PHE A 294 27.13 26.95 -25.02
CA PHE A 294 26.69 27.93 -26.02
C PHE A 294 27.13 29.34 -25.70
N THR A 295 27.25 29.68 -24.41
CA THR A 295 27.85 30.96 -24.04
C THR A 295 29.31 30.96 -24.47
N SER A 296 30.07 29.86 -24.40
CA SER A 296 31.48 29.73 -24.83
C SER A 296 31.83 30.18 -26.27
N GLY A 297 30.85 30.33 -27.16
CA GLY A 297 31.05 30.84 -28.53
C GLY A 297 30.97 32.37 -28.69
N PRO A 298 31.23 32.90 -29.90
CA PRO A 298 31.10 34.31 -30.23
C PRO A 298 29.65 34.80 -30.12
N GLU A 299 29.46 36.01 -29.58
CA GLU A 299 28.13 36.59 -29.40
C GLU A 299 27.54 37.00 -30.75
N THR A 300 26.48 36.31 -31.17
CA THR A 300 25.64 36.67 -32.31
C THR A 300 24.17 36.72 -31.90
N ALA A 301 23.35 37.44 -32.66
CA ALA A 301 21.91 37.52 -32.43
C ALA A 301 21.21 36.14 -32.49
N SER A 302 21.80 35.17 -33.18
CA SER A 302 21.33 33.78 -33.18
C SER A 302 21.61 33.07 -31.85
N THR A 303 22.76 33.32 -31.23
CA THR A 303 23.15 32.70 -29.96
C THR A 303 22.21 33.08 -28.82
N THR A 304 21.78 34.36 -28.76
CA THR A 304 20.84 34.82 -27.72
C THR A 304 19.46 34.18 -27.86
N ALA A 305 18.95 34.03 -29.09
CA ALA A 305 17.69 33.33 -29.37
C ALA A 305 17.77 31.84 -28.98
N VAL A 306 18.90 31.17 -29.25
CA VAL A 306 19.14 29.77 -28.85
C VAL A 306 19.14 29.63 -27.32
N MET A 307 19.77 30.55 -26.58
CA MET A 307 19.79 30.52 -25.12
C MET A 307 18.39 30.67 -24.50
N ILE A 308 17.57 31.61 -25.00
CA ILE A 308 16.18 31.80 -24.56
C ILE A 308 15.36 30.54 -24.85
N THR A 309 15.59 29.91 -26.00
CA THR A 309 14.91 28.67 -26.39
C THR A 309 15.28 27.51 -25.45
N ILE A 310 16.56 27.31 -25.17
CA ILE A 310 17.05 26.29 -24.22
C ILE A 310 16.43 26.53 -22.83
N PHE A 311 16.46 27.77 -22.34
CA PHE A 311 15.87 28.16 -21.06
C PHE A 311 14.38 27.80 -20.97
N GLY A 312 13.60 28.18 -21.98
CA GLY A 312 12.16 27.91 -22.03
C GLY A 312 11.85 26.42 -22.11
N CYS A 313 12.53 25.70 -23.02
CA CYS A 313 12.32 24.26 -23.22
C CYS A 313 12.65 23.44 -21.96
N PHE A 314 13.79 23.69 -21.31
CA PHE A 314 14.16 22.93 -20.12
C PHE A 314 13.33 23.29 -18.89
N THR A 315 12.92 24.55 -18.74
CA THR A 315 11.96 24.96 -17.69
C THR A 315 10.61 24.28 -17.86
N LEU A 316 10.13 24.19 -19.09
CA LEU A 316 8.89 23.49 -19.42
C LEU A 316 9.04 21.99 -19.14
N LEU A 317 10.13 21.37 -19.58
CA LEU A 317 10.39 19.94 -19.38
C LEU A 317 10.54 19.58 -17.88
N PHE A 318 11.20 20.43 -17.09
CA PHE A 318 11.30 20.30 -15.64
C PHE A 318 9.92 20.38 -14.97
N SER A 319 9.12 21.38 -15.34
CA SER A 319 7.77 21.58 -14.78
C SER A 319 6.83 20.42 -15.15
N LEU A 320 6.90 19.94 -16.39
CA LEU A 320 6.17 18.75 -16.83
C LEU A 320 6.61 17.51 -16.05
N THR A 321 7.91 17.34 -15.84
CA THR A 321 8.44 16.20 -15.08
C THR A 321 7.97 16.24 -13.64
N LEU A 322 8.06 17.38 -12.95
CA LEU A 322 7.53 17.51 -11.60
C LEU A 322 6.02 17.27 -11.54
N SER A 323 5.25 17.84 -12.47
CA SER A 323 3.80 17.67 -12.51
C SER A 323 3.35 16.24 -12.81
N LYS A 324 4.13 15.49 -13.60
CA LYS A 324 3.76 14.14 -14.03
C LYS A 324 4.30 13.07 -13.11
N PHE A 325 5.51 13.24 -12.59
CA PHE A 325 6.24 12.23 -11.82
C PHE A 325 6.21 12.45 -10.31
N THR A 326 5.71 13.58 -9.82
CA THR A 326 5.59 13.84 -8.38
C THR A 326 4.16 14.24 -8.02
N SER A 327 3.73 13.93 -6.80
CA SER A 327 2.43 14.35 -6.25
C SER A 327 2.46 15.79 -5.73
N ALA A 328 3.27 16.65 -6.35
CA ALA A 328 3.43 18.04 -5.94
C ALA A 328 2.16 18.84 -6.25
N LYS A 329 1.76 19.70 -5.33
CA LYS A 329 0.62 20.59 -5.55
C LYS A 329 0.96 21.60 -6.64
N ARG A 330 -0.07 22.12 -7.33
CA ARG A 330 0.10 23.12 -8.41
C ARG A 330 0.99 24.30 -7.98
N GLN A 331 0.81 24.77 -6.75
CA GLN A 331 1.62 25.86 -6.18
C GLN A 331 3.08 25.47 -5.92
N GLU A 332 3.36 24.22 -5.55
CA GLU A 332 4.72 23.71 -5.33
C GLU A 332 5.47 23.59 -6.65
N ILE A 333 4.78 23.14 -7.71
CA ILE A 333 5.34 23.06 -9.07
C ILE A 333 5.72 24.47 -9.57
N LEU A 334 4.84 25.46 -9.37
CA LEU A 334 5.12 26.85 -9.77
C LEU A 334 6.27 27.47 -8.98
N ALA A 335 6.35 27.21 -7.67
CA ALA A 335 7.46 27.67 -6.83
C ALA A 335 8.80 27.06 -7.27
N ALA A 336 8.82 25.74 -7.55
CA ALA A 336 10.00 25.05 -8.04
C ALA A 336 10.43 25.57 -9.43
N ALA A 337 9.48 25.81 -10.34
CA ALA A 337 9.76 26.38 -11.65
C ALA A 337 10.34 27.81 -11.56
N ALA A 338 9.79 28.66 -10.69
CA ALA A 338 10.30 30.01 -10.45
C ALA A 338 11.72 29.99 -9.86
N ALA A 339 11.98 29.14 -8.87
CA ALA A 339 13.31 28.95 -8.29
C ALA A 339 14.32 28.47 -9.34
N TYR A 340 13.92 27.52 -10.18
CA TYR A 340 14.74 27.01 -11.26
C TYR A 340 15.07 28.08 -12.32
N CYS A 341 14.07 28.85 -12.75
CA CYS A 341 14.26 30.00 -13.63
C CYS A 341 15.26 31.02 -13.04
N ALA A 342 15.12 31.35 -11.76
CA ALA A 342 16.00 32.29 -11.08
C ALA A 342 17.46 31.81 -11.10
N VAL A 343 17.72 30.53 -10.83
CA VAL A 343 19.06 29.93 -10.87
C VAL A 343 19.67 30.03 -12.27
N LEU A 344 18.91 29.69 -13.32
CA LEU A 344 19.40 29.78 -14.70
C LEU A 344 19.70 31.23 -15.11
N VAL A 345 18.84 32.19 -14.75
CA VAL A 345 19.04 33.62 -15.07
C VAL A 345 20.28 34.16 -14.38
N VAL A 346 20.48 33.86 -13.09
CA VAL A 346 21.68 34.27 -12.33
C VAL A 346 22.94 33.64 -12.94
N PHE A 347 22.90 32.37 -13.31
CA PHE A 347 24.03 31.70 -13.97
C PHE A 347 24.41 32.38 -15.29
N VAL A 348 23.43 32.66 -16.15
CA VAL A 348 23.66 33.37 -17.42
C VAL A 348 24.21 34.78 -17.19
N GLY A 349 23.69 35.50 -16.19
CA GLY A 349 24.17 36.83 -15.83
C GLY A 349 25.65 36.83 -15.41
N ASN A 350 26.02 35.90 -14.53
CA ASN A 350 27.39 35.78 -14.02
C ASN A 350 28.40 35.37 -15.12
N VAL A 351 28.02 34.43 -15.99
CA VAL A 351 28.91 33.97 -17.08
C VAL A 351 29.19 35.11 -18.07
N LYS A 352 28.21 35.97 -18.35
CA LYS A 352 28.41 37.15 -19.20
C LYS A 352 29.31 38.20 -18.53
N GLN A 353 29.10 38.47 -17.24
CA GLN A 353 29.90 39.46 -16.51
C GLN A 353 31.39 39.10 -16.47
N ASN A 354 31.73 37.82 -16.23
CA ASN A 354 33.10 37.31 -16.19
C ASN A 354 33.88 37.44 -17.51
N ARG A 355 33.22 37.80 -18.62
CA ARG A 355 33.88 38.06 -19.91
C ARG A 355 34.10 39.53 -20.21
N THR A 356 33.26 40.38 -19.63
CA THR A 356 33.33 41.83 -19.81
C THR A 356 34.32 42.49 -18.85
N SER A 357 34.75 41.76 -17.82
CA SER A 357 35.89 42.09 -16.94
C SER A 357 37.16 41.45 -17.49
#